data_AF-A0A2M9FWU8-F1
#
_entry.id   AF-A0A2M9FWU8-F1
#
_cell.length_a   1.000
_cell.length_b   1.000
_cell.length_c   1.000
_cell.angle_alpha   90.00
_cell.angle_beta   90.00
_cell.angle_gamma   90.00
#
_symmetry.space_group_name_H-M   'P 1'
#
loop_
_entity.id
_entity.type
_entity.pdbx_description
1 polymer ?
#
loop_
_entity_poly.entity_id
_entity_poly.type
_entity_poly.pdbx_seq_one_letter_code
_entity_poly.pdbx_strand_id
1 'polypeptide(L)'
;MMNEWDVFSLIVDKLMMRDFRRSPSVNPTSRNDFLGRLAVMQSKRSEGVAGETTFVDLIQKVFKTDLRILYGEDLRRRIDELFEDMRSSSTLTRTTGGDGWIFSHNSLREFMVSRTYISSLVHERILNDDVPVSPVMRTFVASMPDERFDAAITKFGALWQQRRSIANAGTYLALCWDAIVARNAFLNAGIESESDEQHARNLLLDGVTIKSIDFSATIFGGRLNVNGAGSEFSECVFENLVLDGSNISERVFDSVIFRQVDFSNCNLNSSFFFECEFFDCKFAGAQCIDVELQSTIRIHRGAKTTKHLEGEEIIGFFAFEGAKTNRVSDYLRLMHHPRFSIIDKILQKLSEQRNCQLRGLTQRGEAQLDPPFARDFVEMMSQNDWIGSRQDMVGLTADGRKVVSRFLDSLELDQQIVEFMDKH
;
A
#
# COMPACT_ATOMS: atom_id res chain seq x y z
N MET A 1 -37.25 -1.19 1.87
CA MET A 1 -36.58 -0.99 0.56
C MET A 1 -35.51 -2.07 0.47
N MET A 2 -35.43 -2.84 -0.63
CA MET A 2 -34.37 -3.87 -0.76
C MET A 2 -33.03 -3.16 -0.99
N ASN A 3 -31.99 -3.57 -0.26
CA ASN A 3 -30.62 -3.09 -0.47
C ASN A 3 -29.98 -3.79 -1.67
N GLU A 4 -28.78 -3.35 -2.07
CA GLU A 4 -28.07 -3.93 -3.23
C GLU A 4 -27.76 -5.41 -3.05
N TRP A 5 -27.32 -5.82 -1.85
CA TRP A 5 -27.08 -7.23 -1.52
C TRP A 5 -28.31 -8.11 -1.78
N ASP A 6 -29.50 -7.67 -1.35
CA ASP A 6 -30.75 -8.40 -1.49
C ASP A 6 -31.21 -8.43 -2.95
N VAL A 7 -31.03 -7.33 -3.70
CA VAL A 7 -31.33 -7.27 -5.14
C VAL A 7 -30.46 -8.26 -5.91
N PHE A 8 -29.15 -8.26 -5.68
CA PHE A 8 -28.24 -9.17 -6.37
C PHE A 8 -28.41 -10.63 -5.92
N SER A 9 -28.70 -10.87 -4.63
CA SER A 9 -29.07 -12.19 -4.14
C SER A 9 -30.28 -12.73 -4.90
N LEU A 10 -31.34 -11.91 -5.03
CA LEU A 10 -32.55 -12.28 -5.73
C LEU A 10 -32.32 -12.48 -7.24
N ILE A 11 -31.47 -11.68 -7.88
CA ILE A 11 -31.09 -11.88 -9.29
C ILE A 11 -30.40 -13.23 -9.45
N VAL A 12 -29.36 -13.51 -8.67
CA VAL A 12 -28.62 -14.77 -8.73
C VAL A 12 -29.55 -15.95 -8.48
N ASP A 13 -30.37 -15.89 -7.43
CA ASP A 13 -31.27 -17.00 -7.08
C ASP A 13 -32.33 -17.23 -8.18
N LYS A 14 -32.84 -16.17 -8.82
CA LYS A 14 -33.73 -16.29 -9.99
C LYS A 14 -33.02 -16.92 -11.20
N LEU A 15 -31.76 -16.57 -11.45
CA LEU A 15 -30.95 -17.19 -12.51
C LEU A 15 -30.75 -18.68 -12.21
N MET A 16 -30.42 -19.05 -10.97
CA MET A 16 -30.25 -20.45 -10.57
C MET A 16 -31.54 -21.25 -10.75
N MET A 17 -32.69 -20.67 -10.39
CA MET A 17 -33.99 -21.32 -10.57
C MET A 17 -34.38 -21.45 -12.06
N ARG A 18 -34.02 -20.47 -12.89
CA ARG A 18 -34.19 -20.57 -14.35
C ARG A 18 -33.36 -21.72 -14.92
N ASP A 19 -32.11 -21.81 -14.51
CA ASP A 19 -31.19 -22.83 -15.01
C ASP A 19 -31.61 -24.22 -14.53
N PHE A 20 -32.07 -24.35 -13.28
CA PHE A 20 -32.64 -25.60 -12.76
C PHE A 20 -33.88 -26.08 -13.54
N ARG A 21 -34.73 -25.17 -14.02
CA ARG A 21 -35.87 -25.53 -14.89
C ARG A 21 -35.43 -26.05 -16.27
N ARG A 22 -34.26 -25.64 -16.75
CA ARG A 22 -33.69 -26.08 -18.04
C ARG A 22 -32.91 -27.38 -17.87
N SER A 23 -32.14 -27.50 -16.79
CA SER A 23 -31.37 -28.67 -16.42
C SER A 23 -31.60 -29.00 -14.93
N PRO A 24 -32.54 -29.91 -14.63
CA PRO A 24 -32.88 -30.28 -13.26
C PRO A 24 -31.85 -31.22 -12.61
N SER A 25 -30.79 -31.60 -13.32
CA SER A 25 -29.78 -32.58 -12.86
C SER A 25 -28.83 -32.01 -11.80
N VAL A 26 -28.75 -30.68 -11.67
CA VAL A 26 -27.93 -29.98 -10.68
C VAL A 26 -28.80 -29.02 -9.88
N ASN A 27 -28.89 -29.27 -8.56
CA ASN A 27 -29.68 -28.42 -7.68
C ASN A 27 -29.13 -26.96 -7.65
N PRO A 28 -29.99 -25.95 -7.39
CA PRO A 28 -29.59 -24.55 -7.37
C PRO A 28 -28.43 -24.23 -6.41
N THR A 29 -28.36 -24.89 -5.26
CA THR A 29 -27.33 -24.65 -4.24
C THR A 29 -25.94 -25.10 -4.72
N SER A 30 -25.84 -26.30 -5.29
CA SER A 30 -24.60 -26.83 -5.85
C SER A 30 -24.13 -26.02 -7.06
N ARG A 31 -25.06 -25.56 -7.91
CA ARG A 31 -24.73 -24.62 -9.00
C ARG A 31 -24.18 -23.30 -8.46
N ASN A 32 -24.79 -22.78 -7.40
CA ASN A 32 -24.32 -21.55 -6.76
C ASN A 32 -22.90 -21.72 -6.18
N ASP A 33 -22.62 -22.83 -5.48
CA ASP A 33 -21.25 -23.13 -4.99
C ASP A 33 -20.25 -23.24 -6.14
N PHE A 34 -20.62 -23.93 -7.23
CA PHE A 34 -19.78 -24.03 -8.43
C PHE A 34 -19.47 -22.65 -9.01
N LEU A 35 -20.50 -21.84 -9.28
CA LEU A 35 -20.33 -20.51 -9.86
C LEU A 35 -19.59 -19.56 -8.92
N GLY A 36 -19.79 -19.68 -7.61
CA GLY A 36 -19.05 -18.92 -6.61
C GLY A 36 -17.55 -19.19 -6.68
N ARG A 37 -17.16 -20.47 -6.69
CA ARG A 37 -15.75 -20.86 -6.83
C ARG A 37 -15.18 -20.48 -8.20
N LEU A 38 -15.97 -20.58 -9.26
CA LEU A 38 -15.59 -20.12 -10.60
C LEU A 38 -15.33 -18.60 -10.59
N ALA A 39 -16.15 -17.82 -9.89
CA ALA A 39 -15.97 -16.38 -9.76
C ALA A 39 -14.69 -16.01 -8.99
N VAL A 40 -14.41 -16.70 -7.88
CA VAL A 40 -13.18 -16.52 -7.08
C VAL A 40 -11.95 -16.79 -7.95
N MET A 41 -11.95 -17.91 -8.65
CA MET A 41 -10.87 -18.32 -9.54
C MET A 41 -10.69 -17.33 -10.69
N GLN A 42 -11.76 -16.94 -11.40
CA GLN A 42 -11.67 -15.97 -12.50
C GLN A 42 -11.23 -14.57 -12.08
N SER A 43 -11.34 -14.24 -10.79
CA SER A 43 -10.92 -12.94 -10.27
C SER A 43 -9.43 -12.91 -9.93
N LYS A 44 -8.72 -14.04 -10.03
CA LYS A 44 -7.25 -14.07 -9.94
C LYS A 44 -6.64 -13.42 -11.18
N ARG A 45 -5.53 -12.68 -11.00
CA ARG A 45 -4.89 -11.83 -12.04
C ARG A 45 -4.55 -12.56 -13.36
N SER A 46 -4.43 -13.88 -13.37
CA SER A 46 -4.05 -14.69 -14.54
C SER A 46 -5.20 -15.48 -15.19
N GLU A 47 -6.41 -15.50 -14.61
CA GLU A 47 -7.45 -16.49 -14.95
C GLU A 47 -8.78 -15.86 -15.41
N GLY A 48 -8.73 -14.71 -16.09
CA GLY A 48 -9.93 -13.95 -16.49
C GLY A 48 -10.92 -14.69 -17.42
N VAL A 49 -10.52 -15.82 -18.01
CA VAL A 49 -11.37 -16.68 -18.86
C VAL A 49 -11.23 -18.12 -18.40
N ALA A 50 -12.35 -18.81 -18.14
CA ALA A 50 -12.32 -20.23 -17.80
C ALA A 50 -12.50 -21.09 -19.06
N GLY A 51 -11.55 -21.99 -19.30
CA GLY A 51 -11.63 -23.01 -20.35
C GLY A 51 -12.29 -24.30 -19.85
N GLU A 52 -12.40 -25.29 -20.73
CA GLU A 52 -13.00 -26.59 -20.41
C GLU A 52 -12.26 -27.33 -19.29
N THR A 53 -10.93 -27.37 -19.34
CA THR A 53 -10.07 -27.99 -18.31
C THR A 53 -10.37 -27.41 -16.92
N THR A 54 -10.47 -26.09 -16.86
CA THR A 54 -10.81 -25.36 -15.64
C THR A 54 -12.18 -25.74 -15.08
N PHE A 55 -13.19 -25.87 -15.95
CA PHE A 55 -14.52 -26.33 -15.54
C PHE A 55 -14.48 -27.76 -15.01
N VAL A 56 -13.83 -28.66 -15.73
CA VAL A 56 -13.74 -30.07 -15.36
C VAL A 56 -13.06 -30.23 -13.99
N ASP A 57 -11.95 -29.51 -13.76
CA ASP A 57 -11.25 -29.51 -12.48
C ASP A 57 -12.15 -29.00 -11.35
N LEU A 58 -12.92 -27.95 -11.60
CA LEU A 58 -13.83 -27.39 -10.60
C LEU A 58 -15.03 -28.30 -10.34
N ILE A 59 -15.57 -28.96 -11.38
CA ILE A 59 -16.63 -29.96 -11.27
C ILE A 59 -16.18 -31.10 -10.37
N GLN A 60 -14.97 -31.63 -10.59
CA GLN A 60 -14.42 -32.71 -9.77
C GLN A 60 -14.27 -32.30 -8.30
N LYS A 61 -13.96 -31.03 -8.02
CA LYS A 61 -13.85 -30.50 -6.66
C LYS A 61 -15.22 -30.31 -5.98
N VAL A 62 -16.17 -29.67 -6.67
CA VAL A 62 -17.49 -29.31 -6.12
C VAL A 62 -18.40 -30.52 -6.00
N PHE A 63 -18.43 -31.38 -7.02
CA PHE A 63 -19.29 -32.57 -7.09
C PHE A 63 -18.55 -33.84 -6.67
N LYS A 64 -17.46 -33.72 -5.91
CA LYS A 64 -16.63 -34.85 -5.48
C LYS A 64 -17.45 -36.00 -4.88
N THR A 65 -18.44 -35.68 -4.05
CA THR A 65 -19.30 -36.67 -3.40
C THR A 65 -20.13 -37.45 -4.41
N ASP A 66 -20.70 -36.76 -5.39
CA ASP A 66 -21.55 -37.35 -6.44
C ASP A 66 -20.71 -38.22 -7.39
N LEU A 67 -19.48 -37.80 -7.67
CA LEU A 67 -18.57 -38.49 -8.59
C LEU A 67 -17.85 -39.68 -7.95
N ARG A 68 -17.69 -39.70 -6.62
CA ARG A 68 -16.88 -40.70 -5.90
C ARG A 68 -17.31 -42.15 -6.15
N ILE A 69 -18.59 -42.38 -6.42
CA ILE A 69 -19.18 -43.72 -6.59
C ILE A 69 -19.15 -44.21 -8.04
N LEU A 70 -18.75 -43.37 -8.99
CA LEU A 70 -18.73 -43.66 -10.43
C LEU A 70 -17.31 -44.00 -10.89
N TYR A 71 -17.19 -44.87 -11.90
CA TYR A 71 -15.91 -45.29 -12.45
C TYR A 71 -15.98 -45.40 -13.98
N GLY A 72 -14.81 -45.37 -14.63
CA GLY A 72 -14.69 -45.60 -16.07
C GLY A 72 -15.53 -44.64 -16.92
N GLU A 73 -16.36 -45.20 -17.80
CA GLU A 73 -17.20 -44.42 -18.72
C GLU A 73 -18.34 -43.67 -18.03
N ASP A 74 -18.94 -44.22 -16.97
CA ASP A 74 -20.02 -43.56 -16.23
C ASP A 74 -19.53 -42.28 -15.53
N LEU A 75 -18.30 -42.30 -15.02
CA LEU A 75 -17.65 -41.10 -14.45
C LEU A 75 -17.45 -40.02 -15.51
N ARG A 76 -16.92 -40.39 -16.68
CA ARG A 76 -16.69 -39.46 -17.80
C ARG A 76 -18.00 -38.86 -18.28
N ARG A 77 -19.01 -39.69 -18.55
CA ARG A 77 -20.34 -39.24 -18.95
C ARG A 77 -20.94 -38.27 -17.93
N ARG A 78 -20.80 -38.56 -16.63
CA ARG A 78 -21.32 -37.66 -15.59
C ARG A 78 -20.58 -36.32 -15.53
N ILE A 79 -19.26 -36.31 -15.73
CA ILE A 79 -18.48 -35.08 -15.83
C ILE A 79 -18.92 -34.26 -17.04
N ASP A 80 -19.10 -34.89 -18.21
CA ASP A 80 -19.56 -34.23 -19.44
C ASP A 80 -20.96 -33.63 -19.26
N GLU A 81 -21.89 -34.37 -18.64
CA GLU A 81 -23.23 -33.87 -18.29
C GLU A 81 -23.16 -32.63 -17.38
N LEU A 82 -22.33 -32.68 -16.32
CA LEU A 82 -22.14 -31.55 -15.41
C LEU A 82 -21.47 -30.37 -16.12
N PHE A 83 -20.54 -30.62 -17.03
CA PHE A 83 -19.88 -29.60 -17.82
C PHE A 83 -20.86 -28.86 -18.74
N GLU A 84 -21.64 -29.61 -19.52
CA GLU A 84 -22.69 -29.08 -20.38
C GLU A 84 -23.71 -28.24 -19.60
N ASP A 85 -24.06 -28.70 -18.40
CA ASP A 85 -24.97 -27.97 -17.54
C ASP A 85 -24.36 -26.68 -16.95
N MET A 86 -23.14 -26.77 -16.40
CA MET A 86 -22.50 -25.61 -15.78
C MET A 86 -22.14 -24.54 -16.81
N ARG A 87 -21.65 -24.93 -17.99
CA ARG A 87 -21.24 -23.99 -19.04
C ARG A 87 -22.42 -23.30 -19.72
N SER A 88 -23.62 -23.89 -19.65
CA SER A 88 -24.88 -23.30 -20.15
C SER A 88 -25.58 -22.41 -19.12
N SER A 89 -24.96 -22.24 -17.94
CA SER A 89 -25.43 -21.32 -16.91
C SER A 89 -25.65 -19.94 -17.50
N SER A 90 -26.80 -19.37 -17.15
CA SER A 90 -27.23 -18.10 -17.70
C SER A 90 -26.56 -16.88 -17.05
N THR A 91 -25.71 -17.12 -16.05
CA THR A 91 -24.76 -16.14 -15.49
C THR A 91 -23.52 -15.97 -16.37
N LEU A 92 -23.27 -16.89 -17.32
CA LEU A 92 -22.06 -16.95 -18.12
C LEU A 92 -22.33 -16.59 -19.58
N THR A 93 -21.28 -16.14 -20.27
CA THR A 93 -21.26 -15.95 -21.73
C THR A 93 -19.95 -16.46 -22.29
N ARG A 94 -19.96 -16.88 -23.56
CA ARG A 94 -18.75 -17.27 -24.28
C ARG A 94 -17.96 -16.02 -24.70
N THR A 95 -16.64 -16.10 -24.69
CA THR A 95 -15.78 -15.01 -25.18
C THR A 95 -15.92 -14.83 -26.70
N THR A 96 -15.80 -13.59 -27.17
CA THR A 96 -15.83 -13.29 -28.61
C THR A 96 -14.50 -13.73 -29.24
N GLY A 97 -14.52 -14.84 -29.98
CA GLY A 97 -13.36 -15.33 -30.73
C GLY A 97 -12.49 -16.39 -30.02
N GLY A 98 -12.95 -16.96 -28.91
CA GLY A 98 -12.19 -18.00 -28.17
C GLY A 98 -13.05 -19.14 -27.59
N ASP A 99 -12.35 -20.16 -27.10
CA ASP A 99 -12.90 -21.30 -26.37
C ASP A 99 -12.81 -21.04 -24.86
N GLY A 100 -13.78 -20.27 -24.34
CA GLY A 100 -13.87 -20.05 -22.90
C GLY A 100 -15.11 -19.26 -22.48
N TRP A 101 -15.36 -19.29 -21.17
CA TRP A 101 -16.51 -18.67 -20.53
C TRP A 101 -16.09 -17.59 -19.55
N ILE A 102 -16.86 -16.51 -19.52
CA ILE A 102 -16.74 -15.43 -18.55
C ILE A 102 -18.12 -15.15 -17.96
N PHE A 103 -18.17 -14.47 -16.81
CA PHE A 103 -19.43 -13.93 -16.32
C PHE A 103 -19.99 -12.91 -17.31
N SER A 104 -21.29 -13.02 -17.57
CA SER A 104 -22.03 -12.12 -18.46
C SER A 104 -21.90 -10.65 -18.07
N HIS A 105 -21.73 -10.38 -16.77
CA HIS A 105 -21.54 -9.05 -16.21
C HIS A 105 -20.47 -9.10 -15.11
N ASN A 106 -19.58 -8.11 -15.08
CA ASN A 106 -18.53 -8.01 -14.07
C ASN A 106 -19.10 -7.92 -12.65
N SER A 107 -20.17 -7.13 -12.47
CA SER A 107 -20.83 -6.97 -11.17
C SER A 107 -21.43 -8.27 -10.64
N LEU A 108 -21.91 -9.16 -11.51
CA LEU A 108 -22.35 -10.49 -11.09
C LEU A 108 -21.18 -11.34 -10.59
N ARG A 109 -20.02 -11.29 -11.27
CA ARG A 109 -18.81 -11.97 -10.80
C ARG A 109 -18.40 -11.43 -9.42
N GLU A 110 -18.28 -10.11 -9.28
CA GLU A 110 -17.88 -9.44 -8.04
C GLU A 110 -18.85 -9.75 -6.88
N PHE A 111 -20.15 -9.75 -7.15
CA PHE A 111 -21.15 -10.16 -6.17
C PHE A 111 -20.99 -11.63 -5.78
N MET A 112 -20.77 -12.53 -6.74
CA MET A 112 -20.55 -13.95 -6.47
C MET A 112 -19.29 -14.15 -5.61
N VAL A 113 -18.17 -13.48 -5.92
CA VAL A 113 -16.97 -13.52 -5.08
C VAL A 113 -17.29 -13.06 -3.66
N SER A 114 -17.92 -11.89 -3.52
CA SER A 114 -18.28 -11.32 -2.22
C SER A 114 -19.16 -12.29 -1.41
N ARG A 115 -20.21 -12.84 -2.03
CA ARG A 115 -21.12 -13.83 -1.42
C ARG A 115 -20.38 -15.10 -1.02
N THR A 116 -19.45 -15.61 -1.84
CA THR A 116 -18.68 -16.81 -1.55
C THR A 116 -17.72 -16.60 -0.37
N TYR A 117 -17.00 -15.47 -0.30
CA TYR A 117 -16.14 -15.16 0.85
C TYR A 117 -16.95 -14.99 2.13
N ILE A 118 -18.05 -14.23 2.12
CA ILE A 118 -18.90 -14.06 3.31
C ILE A 118 -19.49 -15.41 3.76
N SER A 119 -19.99 -16.21 2.82
CA SER A 119 -20.50 -17.56 3.13
C SER A 119 -19.41 -18.45 3.72
N SER A 120 -18.16 -18.33 3.25
CA SER A 120 -17.04 -19.13 3.78
C SER A 120 -16.73 -18.81 5.25
N LEU A 121 -16.92 -17.56 5.70
CA LEU A 121 -16.80 -17.18 7.12
C LEU A 121 -17.90 -17.83 7.95
N VAL A 122 -19.15 -17.70 7.51
CA VAL A 122 -20.32 -18.22 8.24
C VAL A 122 -20.27 -19.74 8.39
N HIS A 123 -19.77 -20.45 7.38
CA HIS A 123 -19.63 -21.91 7.40
C HIS A 123 -18.27 -22.40 7.89
N GLU A 124 -17.38 -21.51 8.32
CA GLU A 124 -16.02 -21.84 8.81
C GLU A 124 -15.19 -22.67 7.80
N ARG A 125 -15.33 -22.34 6.51
CA ARG A 125 -14.62 -22.99 5.39
C ARG A 125 -13.75 -21.99 4.65
N ILE A 126 -12.73 -21.49 5.33
CA ILE A 126 -11.88 -20.41 4.85
C ILE A 126 -11.29 -20.76 3.48
N LEU A 127 -11.46 -19.82 2.54
CA LEU A 127 -10.85 -19.93 1.22
C LEU A 127 -9.37 -19.62 1.37
N ASN A 128 -8.50 -20.20 0.57
CA ASN A 128 -7.07 -19.88 0.58
C ASN A 128 -6.66 -18.98 -0.59
N ASP A 129 -7.62 -18.61 -1.44
CA ASP A 129 -7.37 -17.79 -2.60
C ASP A 129 -7.17 -16.32 -2.17
N ASP A 130 -6.14 -15.68 -2.71
CA ASP A 130 -5.98 -14.22 -2.65
C ASP A 130 -6.58 -13.62 -3.92
N VAL A 131 -7.63 -12.82 -3.74
CA VAL A 131 -8.39 -12.21 -4.84
C VAL A 131 -8.38 -10.69 -4.64
N PRO A 132 -8.11 -9.90 -5.70
CA PRO A 132 -8.23 -8.44 -5.62
C PRO A 132 -9.66 -8.04 -5.23
N VAL A 133 -9.78 -7.26 -4.16
CA VAL A 133 -11.07 -6.76 -3.65
C VAL A 133 -11.36 -5.41 -4.29
N SER A 134 -12.39 -5.34 -5.13
CA SER A 134 -12.80 -4.08 -5.76
C SER A 134 -13.69 -3.23 -4.83
N PRO A 135 -13.80 -1.91 -5.08
CA PRO A 135 -14.74 -1.05 -4.35
C PRO A 135 -16.20 -1.52 -4.47
N VAL A 136 -16.58 -2.11 -5.60
CA VAL A 136 -17.93 -2.67 -5.83
C VAL A 136 -18.19 -3.84 -4.89
N MET A 137 -17.20 -4.73 -4.71
CA MET A 137 -17.31 -5.85 -3.76
C MET A 137 -17.52 -5.37 -2.32
N ARG A 138 -16.76 -4.36 -1.89
CA ARG A 138 -16.94 -3.75 -0.56
C ARG A 138 -18.30 -3.09 -0.40
N THR A 139 -18.78 -2.40 -1.44
CA THR A 139 -20.12 -1.78 -1.47
C THR A 139 -21.22 -2.83 -1.28
N PHE A 140 -21.12 -3.97 -1.96
CA PHE A 140 -22.07 -5.07 -1.76
C PHE A 140 -22.09 -5.52 -0.31
N VAL A 141 -20.93 -5.79 0.29
CA VAL A 141 -20.85 -6.25 1.69
C VAL A 141 -21.35 -5.17 2.66
N ALA A 142 -21.04 -3.90 2.41
CA ALA A 142 -21.55 -2.78 3.22
C ALA A 142 -23.08 -2.66 3.18
N SER A 143 -23.70 -2.98 2.04
CA SER A 143 -25.15 -2.96 1.85
C SER A 143 -25.90 -4.14 2.49
N MET A 144 -25.20 -5.14 3.01
CA MET A 144 -25.79 -6.35 3.58
C MET A 144 -26.73 -6.05 4.76
N PRO A 145 -27.83 -6.82 4.94
CA PRO A 145 -28.68 -6.71 6.13
C PRO A 145 -27.89 -6.95 7.42
N ASP A 146 -28.24 -6.20 8.48
CA ASP A 146 -27.48 -6.20 9.74
C ASP A 146 -27.39 -7.59 10.38
N GLU A 147 -28.47 -8.38 10.41
CA GLU A 147 -28.45 -9.75 10.94
C GLU A 147 -27.38 -10.64 10.26
N ARG A 148 -27.22 -10.50 8.93
CA ARG A 148 -26.21 -11.26 8.19
C ARG A 148 -24.82 -10.71 8.42
N PHE A 149 -24.68 -9.38 8.49
CA PHE A 149 -23.40 -8.74 8.80
C PHE A 149 -22.90 -9.13 10.19
N ASP A 150 -23.77 -9.08 11.21
CA ASP A 150 -23.43 -9.40 12.60
C ASP A 150 -22.98 -10.87 12.73
N ALA A 151 -23.65 -11.79 12.04
CA ALA A 151 -23.23 -13.19 11.97
C ALA A 151 -21.86 -13.35 11.31
N ALA A 152 -21.60 -12.65 10.20
CA ALA A 152 -20.34 -12.71 9.48
C ALA A 152 -19.19 -12.07 10.25
N ILE A 153 -19.40 -10.89 10.85
CA ILE A 153 -18.34 -10.13 11.53
C ILE A 153 -17.90 -10.81 12.83
N THR A 154 -18.82 -11.49 13.52
CA THR A 154 -18.48 -12.31 14.69
C THR A 154 -17.52 -13.45 14.31
N LYS A 155 -17.79 -14.12 13.17
CA LYS A 155 -16.91 -15.18 12.65
C LYS A 155 -15.58 -14.63 12.14
N PHE A 156 -15.61 -13.47 11.50
CA PHE A 156 -14.41 -12.76 11.10
C PHE A 156 -13.53 -12.37 12.31
N GLY A 157 -14.11 -11.87 13.40
CA GLY A 157 -13.36 -11.52 14.61
C GLY A 157 -12.62 -12.71 15.20
N ALA A 158 -13.25 -13.89 15.24
CA ALA A 158 -12.59 -15.14 15.65
C ALA A 158 -11.45 -15.54 14.70
N LEU A 159 -11.66 -15.40 13.38
CA LEU A 159 -10.63 -15.62 12.37
C LEU A 159 -9.45 -14.65 12.54
N TRP A 160 -9.72 -13.38 12.82
CA TRP A 160 -8.71 -12.33 12.92
C TRP A 160 -7.75 -12.55 14.10
N GLN A 161 -8.19 -13.22 15.16
CA GLN A 161 -7.30 -13.64 16.26
C GLN A 161 -6.21 -14.61 15.77
N GLN A 162 -6.44 -15.32 14.67
CA GLN A 162 -5.52 -16.27 14.05
C GLN A 162 -4.88 -15.71 12.75
N ARG A 163 -5.00 -14.39 12.51
CA ARG A 163 -4.61 -13.73 11.24
C ARG A 163 -3.23 -14.11 10.73
N ARG A 164 -2.23 -14.24 11.62
CA ARG A 164 -0.84 -14.59 11.26
C ARG A 164 -0.68 -15.96 10.61
N SER A 165 -1.62 -16.88 10.85
CA SER A 165 -1.63 -18.24 10.28
C SER A 165 -2.51 -18.38 9.05
N ILE A 166 -3.22 -17.33 8.66
CA ILE A 166 -4.22 -17.37 7.60
C ILE A 166 -3.76 -16.47 6.46
N ALA A 167 -3.27 -17.09 5.40
CA ALA A 167 -2.59 -16.42 4.29
C ALA A 167 -3.40 -15.28 3.66
N ASN A 168 -4.73 -15.38 3.62
CA ASN A 168 -5.60 -14.39 3.00
C ASN A 168 -6.52 -13.66 4.01
N ALA A 169 -6.13 -13.58 5.28
CA ALA A 169 -6.88 -12.84 6.30
C ALA A 169 -7.15 -11.39 5.86
N GLY A 170 -6.16 -10.74 5.21
CA GLY A 170 -6.31 -9.38 4.72
C GLY A 170 -7.30 -9.22 3.57
N THR A 171 -7.55 -10.26 2.76
CA THR A 171 -8.62 -10.24 1.74
C THR A 171 -9.99 -10.13 2.40
N TYR A 172 -10.22 -10.87 3.49
CA TYR A 172 -11.46 -10.78 4.27
C TYR A 172 -11.60 -9.40 4.93
N LEU A 173 -10.51 -8.86 5.49
CA LEU A 173 -10.50 -7.50 6.05
C LEU A 173 -10.88 -6.48 4.99
N ALA A 174 -10.20 -6.48 3.84
CA ALA A 174 -10.47 -5.55 2.75
C ALA A 174 -11.91 -5.66 2.27
N LEU A 175 -12.45 -6.87 2.13
CA LEU A 175 -13.83 -7.10 1.72
C LEU A 175 -14.86 -6.52 2.71
N CYS A 176 -14.59 -6.63 4.02
CA CYS A 176 -15.51 -6.18 5.06
C CYS A 176 -15.29 -4.71 5.47
N TRP A 177 -14.24 -4.04 4.99
CA TRP A 177 -13.78 -2.74 5.51
C TRP A 177 -14.88 -1.68 5.54
N ASP A 178 -15.53 -1.41 4.40
CA ASP A 178 -16.54 -0.35 4.30
C ASP A 178 -17.74 -0.63 5.21
N ALA A 179 -18.10 -1.91 5.38
CA ALA A 179 -19.16 -2.33 6.29
C ALA A 179 -18.79 -2.13 7.76
N ILE A 180 -17.53 -2.43 8.13
CA ILE A 180 -16.97 -2.23 9.47
C ILE A 180 -16.93 -0.74 9.80
N VAL A 181 -16.45 0.10 8.88
CA VAL A 181 -16.40 1.56 9.03
C VAL A 181 -17.80 2.13 9.23
N ALA A 182 -18.74 1.80 8.34
CA ALA A 182 -20.11 2.33 8.38
C ALA A 182 -20.86 1.98 9.67
N ARG A 183 -20.55 0.84 10.27
CA ARG A 183 -21.19 0.34 11.51
C ARG A 183 -20.35 0.53 12.76
N ASN A 184 -19.17 1.15 12.64
CA ASN A 184 -18.17 1.25 13.71
C ASN A 184 -17.88 -0.10 14.41
N ALA A 185 -17.80 -1.19 13.63
CA ALA A 185 -17.75 -2.56 14.14
C ALA A 185 -16.33 -3.09 14.41
N PHE A 186 -15.35 -2.22 14.63
CA PHE A 186 -13.93 -2.59 14.69
C PHE A 186 -13.57 -3.52 15.84
N LEU A 187 -14.17 -3.31 17.02
CA LEU A 187 -14.03 -4.21 18.17
C LEU A 187 -14.66 -5.57 17.89
N ASN A 188 -15.85 -5.60 17.30
CA ASN A 188 -16.53 -6.85 16.92
C ASN A 188 -15.73 -7.63 15.87
N ALA A 189 -15.04 -6.90 14.98
CA ALA A 189 -14.13 -7.45 14.00
C ALA A 189 -12.80 -7.95 14.60
N GLY A 190 -12.55 -7.69 15.90
CA GLY A 190 -11.30 -8.06 16.58
C GLY A 190 -10.06 -7.33 16.07
N ILE A 191 -10.22 -6.33 15.21
CA ILE A 191 -9.13 -5.54 14.60
C ILE A 191 -8.65 -4.48 15.58
N GLU A 192 -9.53 -4.04 16.46
CA GLU A 192 -9.21 -3.08 17.52
C GLU A 192 -9.13 -3.76 18.88
N SER A 193 -8.21 -3.31 19.72
CA SER A 193 -8.23 -3.61 21.16
C SER A 193 -8.56 -2.36 21.96
N GLU A 194 -9.05 -2.54 23.19
CA GLU A 194 -9.19 -1.42 24.14
C GLU A 194 -7.84 -0.69 24.28
N SER A 195 -7.91 0.64 24.41
CA SER A 195 -6.73 1.50 24.46
C SER A 195 -6.46 2.04 25.86
N ASP A 196 -5.18 2.27 26.14
CA ASP A 196 -4.75 3.08 27.28
C ASP A 196 -5.04 4.57 27.01
N GLU A 197 -5.17 5.38 28.07
CA GLU A 197 -5.55 6.82 28.04
C GLU A 197 -4.76 7.70 27.04
N GLN A 198 -3.58 7.25 26.59
CA GLN A 198 -2.69 7.99 25.69
C GLN A 198 -3.03 7.84 24.20
N HIS A 199 -3.71 6.76 23.80
CA HIS A 199 -4.09 6.48 22.40
C HIS A 199 -5.61 6.35 22.27
N ALA A 200 -6.19 6.90 21.20
CA ALA A 200 -7.64 6.82 21.00
C ALA A 200 -8.07 5.40 20.61
N ARG A 201 -7.26 4.67 19.82
CA ARG A 201 -7.59 3.37 19.23
C ARG A 201 -6.31 2.56 18.93
N ASN A 202 -6.32 1.25 19.20
CA ASN A 202 -5.21 0.33 18.93
C ASN A 202 -5.60 -0.67 17.83
N LEU A 203 -4.99 -0.60 16.63
CA LEU A 203 -5.24 -1.56 15.55
C LEU A 203 -4.21 -2.68 15.50
N LEU A 204 -4.71 -3.90 15.36
CA LEU A 204 -3.96 -5.15 15.27
C LEU A 204 -3.93 -5.63 13.82
N LEU A 205 -2.89 -5.25 13.10
CA LEU A 205 -2.67 -5.48 11.67
C LEU A 205 -1.39 -6.27 11.41
N ASP A 206 -0.87 -7.04 12.37
CA ASP A 206 0.41 -7.74 12.32
C ASP A 206 0.35 -9.12 11.66
N GLY A 207 1.40 -9.46 10.91
CA GLY A 207 1.56 -10.71 10.16
C GLY A 207 0.56 -10.93 9.02
N VAL A 208 0.09 -9.86 8.36
CA VAL A 208 -0.93 -9.96 7.30
C VAL A 208 -0.60 -9.13 6.06
N THR A 209 -1.10 -9.55 4.89
CA THR A 209 -1.06 -8.74 3.67
C THR A 209 -2.36 -7.96 3.52
N ILE A 210 -2.30 -6.63 3.58
CA ILE A 210 -3.44 -5.72 3.51
C ILE A 210 -3.37 -4.95 2.19
N LYS A 211 -4.49 -4.91 1.46
CA LYS A 211 -4.55 -4.32 0.12
C LYS A 211 -5.72 -3.34 -0.02
N SER A 212 -5.46 -2.19 -0.65
CA SER A 212 -6.49 -1.26 -1.14
C SER A 212 -7.46 -0.77 -0.05
N ILE A 213 -6.95 -0.49 1.15
CA ILE A 213 -7.71 0.04 2.29
C ILE A 213 -7.32 1.50 2.57
N ASP A 214 -8.31 2.32 2.92
CA ASP A 214 -8.13 3.70 3.40
C ASP A 214 -8.18 3.75 4.93
N PHE A 215 -7.05 4.14 5.52
CA PHE A 215 -6.86 4.48 6.92
C PHE A 215 -6.79 6.01 7.06
N SER A 216 -7.93 6.69 6.95
CA SER A 216 -7.98 8.15 7.14
C SER A 216 -8.47 8.55 8.53
N ALA A 217 -8.06 9.73 8.97
CA ALA A 217 -8.52 10.33 10.22
C ALA A 217 -10.04 10.49 10.29
N THR A 218 -10.72 10.58 9.14
CA THR A 218 -12.19 10.64 9.08
C THR A 218 -12.84 9.38 9.66
N ILE A 219 -12.11 8.26 9.67
CA ILE A 219 -12.54 6.98 10.22
C ILE A 219 -12.12 6.83 11.69
N PHE A 220 -10.90 7.28 12.04
CA PHE A 220 -10.27 6.96 13.34
C PHE A 220 -10.17 8.14 14.32
N GLY A 221 -10.56 9.36 13.93
CA GLY A 221 -10.43 10.55 14.78
C GLY A 221 -9.00 11.10 14.88
N GLY A 222 -8.13 10.73 13.94
CA GLY A 222 -6.78 11.28 13.80
C GLY A 222 -5.69 10.51 14.55
N ARG A 223 -5.86 10.17 15.84
CA ARG A 223 -4.82 9.45 16.61
C ARG A 223 -5.04 7.94 16.58
N LEU A 224 -4.01 7.19 16.21
CA LEU A 224 -4.09 5.74 16.06
C LEU A 224 -2.77 5.10 16.46
N ASN A 225 -2.83 4.03 17.26
CA ASN A 225 -1.69 3.15 17.46
C ASN A 225 -1.86 1.92 16.59
N VAL A 226 -0.91 1.65 15.70
CA VAL A 226 -0.93 0.52 14.79
C VAL A 226 0.16 -0.45 15.17
N ASN A 227 -0.23 -1.66 15.58
CA ASN A 227 0.66 -2.80 15.55
C ASN A 227 0.46 -3.53 14.22
N GLY A 228 1.48 -3.56 13.39
CA GLY A 228 1.44 -4.34 12.16
C GLY A 228 2.78 -4.93 11.78
N ALA A 229 3.64 -5.19 12.77
CA ALA A 229 4.92 -5.84 12.54
C ALA A 229 4.78 -7.07 11.61
N GLY A 230 5.73 -7.25 10.69
CA GLY A 230 5.75 -8.39 9.76
C GLY A 230 4.61 -8.41 8.74
N SER A 231 4.04 -7.25 8.40
CA SER A 231 2.88 -7.14 7.50
C SER A 231 3.23 -6.42 6.21
N GLU A 232 2.43 -6.68 5.19
CA GLU A 232 2.55 -6.05 3.88
C GLU A 232 1.37 -5.12 3.64
N PHE A 233 1.63 -3.92 3.13
CA PHE A 233 0.61 -2.96 2.76
C PHE A 233 0.77 -2.64 1.28
N SER A 234 -0.27 -2.90 0.49
CA SER A 234 -0.28 -2.61 -0.93
C SER A 234 -1.45 -1.70 -1.29
N GLU A 235 -1.20 -0.65 -2.06
CA GLU A 235 -2.24 0.28 -2.54
C GLU A 235 -3.11 0.89 -1.41
N CYS A 236 -2.55 0.98 -0.21
CA CYS A 236 -3.25 1.54 0.95
C CYS A 236 -3.06 3.07 1.04
N VAL A 237 -3.98 3.73 1.73
CA VAL A 237 -3.91 5.16 2.00
C VAL A 237 -3.89 5.39 3.50
N PHE A 238 -2.98 6.22 3.99
CA PHE A 238 -2.97 6.73 5.35
C PHE A 238 -3.04 8.25 5.28
N GLU A 239 -4.10 8.84 5.82
CA GLU A 239 -4.35 10.27 5.64
C GLU A 239 -4.74 10.97 6.95
N ASN A 240 -4.04 12.06 7.27
CA ASN A 240 -4.27 12.93 8.43
C ASN A 240 -4.13 12.22 9.79
N LEU A 241 -3.31 11.16 9.86
CA LEU A 241 -3.15 10.34 11.05
C LEU A 241 -1.93 10.75 11.89
N VAL A 242 -2.07 10.62 13.21
CA VAL A 242 -0.98 10.64 14.17
C VAL A 242 -0.76 9.21 14.62
N LEU A 243 0.36 8.64 14.17
CA LEU A 243 0.76 7.25 14.43
C LEU A 243 1.79 7.14 15.56
N ASP A 244 2.01 8.20 16.34
CA ASP A 244 3.08 8.30 17.35
C ASP A 244 3.26 7.01 18.17
N GLY A 245 4.48 6.46 18.15
CA GLY A 245 4.82 5.22 18.86
C GLY A 245 4.33 3.90 18.24
N SER A 246 3.66 3.92 17.08
CA SER A 246 3.18 2.72 16.39
C SER A 246 4.32 1.78 16.00
N ASN A 247 4.05 0.47 16.03
CA ASN A 247 5.01 -0.54 15.59
C ASN A 247 4.76 -0.97 14.15
N ILE A 248 5.60 -0.45 13.26
CA ILE A 248 5.50 -0.55 11.81
C ILE A 248 6.78 -1.12 11.18
N SER A 249 7.52 -1.96 11.93
CA SER A 249 8.77 -2.57 11.49
C SER A 249 8.60 -3.85 10.66
N GLU A 250 9.66 -4.20 9.92
CA GLU A 250 9.79 -5.42 9.10
C GLU A 250 8.63 -5.55 8.10
N ARG A 251 8.44 -4.51 7.29
CA ARG A 251 7.27 -4.40 6.41
C ARG A 251 7.65 -4.17 4.97
N VAL A 252 6.76 -4.61 4.09
CA VAL A 252 6.73 -4.20 2.68
C VAL A 252 5.59 -3.20 2.51
N PHE A 253 5.92 -2.02 2.01
CA PHE A 253 4.96 -1.05 1.51
C PHE A 253 5.08 -0.99 0.00
N ASP A 254 4.00 -1.27 -0.70
CA ASP A 254 3.92 -1.24 -2.15
C ASP A 254 2.84 -0.26 -2.58
N SER A 255 3.23 0.80 -3.28
CA SER A 255 2.28 1.78 -3.81
C SER A 255 1.39 2.40 -2.72
N VAL A 256 1.95 2.59 -1.51
CA VAL A 256 1.23 3.16 -0.36
C VAL A 256 1.37 4.67 -0.34
N ILE A 257 0.25 5.35 -0.07
CA ILE A 257 0.18 6.80 0.01
C ILE A 257 0.05 7.22 1.47
N PHE A 258 1.01 8.01 1.95
CA PHE A 258 0.98 8.64 3.27
C PHE A 258 0.77 10.14 3.10
N ARG A 259 -0.34 10.69 3.59
CA ARG A 259 -0.64 12.12 3.54
C ARG A 259 -0.80 12.70 4.92
N GLN A 260 0.04 13.70 5.24
CA GLN A 260 0.00 14.43 6.49
C GLN A 260 0.00 13.49 7.70
N VAL A 261 0.81 12.43 7.59
CA VAL A 261 0.95 11.42 8.63
C VAL A 261 2.11 11.80 9.54
N ASP A 262 1.86 11.78 10.84
CA ASP A 262 2.87 11.93 11.86
C ASP A 262 3.41 10.56 12.28
N PHE A 263 4.63 10.23 11.83
CA PHE A 263 5.38 9.03 12.22
C PHE A 263 6.32 9.26 13.39
N SER A 264 6.19 10.36 14.14
CA SER A 264 7.07 10.61 15.26
C SER A 264 7.17 9.42 16.21
N ASN A 265 8.39 9.09 16.62
CA ASN A 265 8.67 7.95 17.51
C ASN A 265 8.16 6.56 17.04
N CYS A 266 7.67 6.42 15.80
CA CYS A 266 7.28 5.13 15.24
C CYS A 266 8.50 4.23 15.05
N ASN A 267 8.26 2.92 15.09
CA ASN A 267 9.24 1.94 14.63
C ASN A 267 8.97 1.60 13.17
N LEU A 268 9.88 1.96 12.26
CA LEU A 268 9.90 1.65 10.83
C LEU A 268 11.14 0.83 10.45
N ASN A 269 11.83 0.22 11.42
CA ASN A 269 13.05 -0.53 11.17
C ASN A 269 12.81 -1.68 10.18
N SER A 270 13.82 -1.98 9.36
CA SER A 270 13.80 -3.09 8.39
C SER A 270 12.60 -3.02 7.42
N SER A 271 12.15 -1.80 7.09
CA SER A 271 11.05 -1.61 6.14
C SER A 271 11.57 -1.46 4.72
N PHE A 272 10.79 -1.98 3.77
CA PHE A 272 10.97 -1.82 2.34
C PHE A 272 9.84 -0.97 1.76
N PHE A 273 10.18 0.09 1.05
CA PHE A 273 9.21 0.97 0.39
C PHE A 273 9.37 0.85 -1.11
N PHE A 274 8.32 0.43 -1.81
CA PHE A 274 8.29 0.32 -3.26
C PHE A 274 7.20 1.24 -3.79
N GLU A 275 7.58 2.21 -4.62
CA GLU A 275 6.67 3.19 -5.24
C GLU A 275 5.77 3.93 -4.24
N CYS A 276 6.27 4.15 -3.02
CA CYS A 276 5.49 4.82 -1.97
C CYS A 276 5.57 6.34 -2.09
N GLU A 277 4.51 7.02 -1.66
CA GLU A 277 4.42 8.48 -1.72
C GLU A 277 4.16 9.07 -0.33
N PHE A 278 4.97 10.06 0.05
CA PHE A 278 4.86 10.78 1.32
C PHE A 278 4.56 12.25 1.05
N PHE A 279 3.42 12.72 1.53
CA PHE A 279 2.97 14.10 1.41
C PHE A 279 2.98 14.76 2.77
N ASP A 280 3.88 15.73 2.98
CA ASP A 280 3.95 16.52 4.21
C ASP A 280 3.95 15.66 5.51
N CYS A 281 4.66 14.52 5.49
CA CYS A 281 4.82 13.62 6.64
C CYS A 281 5.91 14.08 7.60
N LYS A 282 5.83 13.63 8.87
CA LYS A 282 6.84 13.91 9.91
C LYS A 282 7.48 12.60 10.38
N PHE A 283 8.78 12.65 10.68
CA PHE A 283 9.56 11.48 11.10
C PHE A 283 10.40 11.72 12.37
N ALA A 284 10.16 12.81 13.10
CA ALA A 284 11.00 13.18 14.23
C ALA A 284 11.01 12.08 15.30
N GLY A 285 12.19 11.53 15.61
CA GLY A 285 12.39 10.45 16.57
C GLY A 285 11.97 9.06 16.08
N ALA A 286 11.44 8.93 14.85
CA ALA A 286 11.12 7.64 14.25
C ALA A 286 12.38 6.77 14.13
N GLN A 287 12.22 5.45 14.19
CA GLN A 287 13.30 4.50 13.98
C GLN A 287 13.23 3.99 12.54
N CYS A 288 14.21 4.33 11.72
CA CYS A 288 14.34 3.93 10.32
C CYS A 288 15.69 3.25 10.11
N ILE A 289 16.03 2.30 10.98
CA ILE A 289 17.26 1.51 10.92
C ILE A 289 17.02 0.30 10.00
N ASP A 290 18.01 -0.02 9.18
CA ASP A 290 18.02 -1.11 8.20
C ASP A 290 16.90 -1.00 7.15
N VAL A 291 16.50 0.23 6.78
CA VAL A 291 15.62 0.44 5.63
C VAL A 291 16.28 -0.10 4.37
N GLU A 292 15.54 -0.87 3.59
CA GLU A 292 16.07 -1.58 2.43
C GLU A 292 16.54 -0.62 1.33
N LEU A 293 17.78 -0.79 0.86
CA LEU A 293 18.42 0.10 -0.13
C LEU A 293 17.78 -0.01 -1.53
N GLN A 294 16.99 -1.03 -1.79
CA GLN A 294 16.23 -1.14 -3.04
C GLN A 294 14.95 -0.30 -3.02
N SER A 295 14.66 0.39 -1.90
CA SER A 295 13.45 1.18 -1.74
C SER A 295 13.41 2.35 -2.72
N THR A 296 12.20 2.70 -3.15
CA THR A 296 11.89 3.84 -4.00
C THR A 296 10.71 4.62 -3.41
N ILE A 297 10.91 5.93 -3.20
CA ILE A 297 9.88 6.80 -2.62
C ILE A 297 9.78 8.12 -3.37
N ARG A 298 8.59 8.71 -3.36
CA ARG A 298 8.35 10.09 -3.76
C ARG A 298 7.98 10.93 -2.54
N ILE A 299 8.71 12.01 -2.35
CA ILE A 299 8.45 13.00 -1.32
C ILE A 299 7.78 14.21 -1.96
N HIS A 300 6.63 14.59 -1.41
CA HIS A 300 5.88 15.77 -1.79
C HIS A 300 5.88 16.77 -0.63
N ARG A 301 6.42 17.97 -0.85
CA ARG A 301 6.29 19.09 0.10
C ARG A 301 5.54 20.25 -0.54
N GLY A 302 4.38 20.57 0.03
CA GLY A 302 3.46 21.55 -0.55
C GLY A 302 3.10 21.26 -2.01
N ALA A 303 2.55 22.26 -2.71
CA ALA A 303 1.89 22.04 -4.01
C ALA A 303 2.83 21.82 -5.22
N LYS A 304 4.16 21.97 -5.08
CA LYS A 304 5.07 22.04 -6.23
C LYS A 304 6.37 21.25 -6.12
N THR A 305 6.74 20.75 -4.94
CA THR A 305 8.01 20.03 -4.81
C THR A 305 7.76 18.54 -4.71
N THR A 306 8.19 17.82 -5.74
CA THR A 306 8.25 16.36 -5.75
C THR A 306 9.71 15.96 -5.92
N LYS A 307 10.22 15.13 -5.02
CA LYS A 307 11.55 14.52 -5.13
C LYS A 307 11.38 13.00 -5.17
N HIS A 308 12.02 12.37 -6.14
CA HIS A 308 12.15 10.91 -6.20
C HIS A 308 13.45 10.52 -5.53
N LEU A 309 13.40 9.62 -4.55
CA LEU A 309 14.55 9.19 -3.77
C LEU A 309 14.68 7.66 -3.85
N GLU A 310 15.92 7.20 -3.94
CA GLU A 310 16.27 5.77 -4.01
C GLU A 310 17.51 5.50 -3.15
N GLY A 311 17.66 4.27 -2.65
CA GLY A 311 18.88 3.85 -1.95
C GLY A 311 19.22 4.69 -0.72
N GLU A 312 20.48 5.05 -0.59
CA GLU A 312 20.99 5.78 0.58
C GLU A 312 20.43 7.20 0.70
N GLU A 313 19.90 7.79 -0.38
CA GLU A 313 19.25 9.11 -0.32
C GLU A 313 18.02 9.10 0.59
N ILE A 314 17.31 7.96 0.66
CA ILE A 314 16.16 7.75 1.54
C ILE A 314 16.61 7.79 3.01
N ILE A 315 17.72 7.12 3.32
CA ILE A 315 18.30 7.11 4.67
C ILE A 315 18.72 8.54 5.05
N GLY A 316 19.37 9.25 4.13
CA GLY A 316 19.73 10.66 4.30
C GLY A 316 18.51 11.55 4.56
N PHE A 317 17.42 11.33 3.82
CA PHE A 317 16.15 12.04 4.01
C PHE A 317 15.56 11.80 5.40
N PHE A 318 15.46 10.53 5.83
CA PHE A 318 14.95 10.23 7.17
C PHE A 318 15.82 10.83 8.28
N ALA A 319 17.15 10.77 8.13
CA ALA A 319 18.07 11.39 9.07
C ALA A 319 17.88 12.92 9.14
N PHE A 320 17.66 13.57 7.99
CA PHE A 320 17.38 15.00 7.92
C PHE A 320 16.06 15.37 8.62
N GLU A 321 15.03 14.53 8.47
CA GLU A 321 13.74 14.69 9.14
C GLU A 321 13.75 14.33 10.64
N GLY A 322 14.93 14.05 11.21
CA GLY A 322 15.13 13.78 12.62
C GLY A 322 14.81 12.34 13.04
N ALA A 323 14.73 11.40 12.09
CA ALA A 323 14.64 9.98 12.40
C ALA A 323 16.01 9.42 12.83
N LYS A 324 15.98 8.33 13.58
CA LYS A 324 17.14 7.51 13.91
C LYS A 324 17.37 6.52 12.77
N THR A 325 18.51 6.60 12.12
CA THR A 325 18.85 5.78 10.94
C THR A 325 20.18 5.04 11.14
N ASN A 326 20.55 4.20 10.18
CA ASN A 326 21.95 3.80 10.01
C ASN A 326 22.83 5.04 9.82
N ARG A 327 24.14 4.88 10.05
CA ARG A 327 25.10 5.94 9.77
C ARG A 327 25.05 6.29 8.29
N VAL A 328 24.80 7.57 8.01
CA VAL A 328 24.75 8.15 6.68
C VAL A 328 25.74 9.32 6.61
N SER A 329 26.27 9.63 5.43
CA SER A 329 27.16 10.78 5.27
C SER A 329 26.40 12.08 5.53
N ASP A 330 27.11 13.09 6.03
CA ASP A 330 26.49 14.41 6.22
C ASP A 330 26.00 15.00 4.89
N TYR A 331 26.65 14.70 3.77
CA TYR A 331 26.18 15.12 2.45
C TYR A 331 24.78 14.58 2.16
N LEU A 332 24.57 13.26 2.28
CA LEU A 332 23.28 12.63 1.99
C LEU A 332 22.18 13.07 2.96
N ARG A 333 22.53 13.40 4.21
CA ARG A 333 21.61 14.03 5.16
C ARG A 333 21.25 15.45 4.70
N LEU A 334 22.26 16.27 4.52
CA LEU A 334 22.10 17.71 4.36
C LEU A 334 21.67 18.13 2.95
N MET A 335 21.78 17.27 1.93
CA MET A 335 21.25 17.56 0.59
C MET A 335 19.72 17.78 0.56
N HIS A 336 19.02 17.35 1.60
CA HIS A 336 17.59 17.57 1.79
C HIS A 336 17.25 18.92 2.40
N HIS A 337 18.24 19.67 2.89
CA HIS A 337 18.05 21.00 3.44
C HIS A 337 17.48 21.98 2.40
N PRO A 338 16.48 22.82 2.74
CA PRO A 338 15.83 23.73 1.79
C PRO A 338 16.81 24.70 1.09
N ARG A 339 17.94 25.01 1.73
CA ARG A 339 18.95 25.93 1.21
C ARG A 339 20.18 25.24 0.60
N PHE A 340 20.18 23.91 0.52
CA PHE A 340 21.33 23.16 0.01
C PHE A 340 21.70 23.53 -1.44
N SER A 341 20.70 23.80 -2.30
CA SER A 341 20.94 24.19 -3.70
C SER A 341 21.76 25.47 -3.83
N ILE A 342 21.68 26.37 -2.84
CA ILE A 342 22.50 27.59 -2.81
C ILE A 342 23.98 27.23 -2.61
N ILE A 343 24.27 26.36 -1.64
CA ILE A 343 25.64 25.89 -1.36
C ILE A 343 26.20 25.13 -2.56
N ASP A 344 25.46 24.13 -3.05
CA ASP A 344 25.86 23.33 -4.21
C ASP A 344 26.19 24.25 -5.40
N LYS A 345 25.33 25.24 -5.67
CA LYS A 345 25.55 26.14 -6.81
C LYS A 345 26.75 27.05 -6.63
N ILE A 346 27.00 27.56 -5.43
CA ILE A 346 28.16 28.39 -5.13
C ILE A 346 29.45 27.58 -5.30
N LEU A 347 29.50 26.37 -4.74
CA LEU A 347 30.67 25.49 -4.82
C LEU A 347 30.96 25.05 -6.28
N GLN A 348 29.93 24.69 -7.05
CA GLN A 348 30.06 24.42 -8.49
C GLN A 348 30.66 25.61 -9.24
N LYS A 349 30.12 26.82 -9.01
CA LYS A 349 30.58 28.02 -9.72
C LYS A 349 32.04 28.36 -9.41
N LEU A 350 32.44 28.22 -8.15
CA LEU A 350 33.82 28.42 -7.72
C LEU A 350 34.79 27.37 -8.29
N SER A 351 34.31 26.16 -8.57
CA SER A 351 35.10 25.12 -9.24
C SER A 351 35.29 25.39 -10.74
N GLU A 352 34.23 25.84 -11.42
CA GLU A 352 34.22 26.09 -12.88
C GLU A 352 35.09 27.29 -13.29
N GLN A 353 35.16 28.34 -12.47
CA GLN A 353 35.78 29.61 -12.83
C GLN A 353 36.89 29.98 -11.87
N ARG A 354 38.03 30.42 -12.43
CA ARG A 354 39.17 30.88 -11.64
C ARG A 354 38.83 32.06 -10.72
N ASN A 355 37.94 32.94 -11.18
CA ASN A 355 37.45 34.10 -10.44
C ASN A 355 35.95 34.29 -10.75
N CYS A 356 35.11 34.38 -9.72
CA CYS A 356 33.68 34.66 -9.79
C CYS A 356 33.35 36.04 -9.21
N GLN A 357 32.37 36.75 -9.75
CA GLN A 357 31.88 37.98 -9.12
C GLN A 357 31.14 37.66 -7.82
N LEU A 358 31.45 38.36 -6.72
CA LEU A 358 30.81 38.17 -5.42
C LEU A 358 29.28 38.29 -5.49
N ARG A 359 28.78 39.28 -6.23
CA ARG A 359 27.33 39.45 -6.49
C ARG A 359 26.73 38.27 -7.25
N GLY A 360 27.52 37.63 -8.12
CA GLY A 360 27.10 36.45 -8.86
C GLY A 360 26.87 35.24 -7.96
N LEU A 361 27.69 35.08 -6.92
CA LEU A 361 27.57 34.00 -5.94
C LEU A 361 26.45 34.23 -4.92
N THR A 362 26.16 35.50 -4.60
CA THR A 362 25.31 35.84 -3.44
C THR A 362 23.94 36.40 -3.81
N GLN A 363 23.71 36.79 -5.07
CA GLN A 363 22.48 37.49 -5.49
C GLN A 363 21.96 37.06 -6.87
N ARG A 364 22.48 35.99 -7.47
CA ARG A 364 22.03 35.47 -8.78
C ARG A 364 21.77 33.97 -8.72
N GLY A 365 20.87 33.49 -9.60
CA GLY A 365 20.51 32.07 -9.67
C GLY A 365 19.87 31.58 -8.37
N GLU A 366 20.26 30.39 -7.91
CA GLU A 366 19.78 29.76 -6.67
C GLU A 366 19.94 30.67 -5.44
N ALA A 367 21.01 31.48 -5.38
CA ALA A 367 21.24 32.41 -4.28
C ALA A 367 20.16 33.50 -4.16
N GLN A 368 19.33 33.73 -5.19
CA GLN A 368 18.18 34.64 -5.09
C GLN A 368 17.08 34.11 -4.18
N LEU A 369 17.03 32.80 -3.93
CA LEU A 369 16.08 32.19 -3.00
C LEU A 369 16.31 32.70 -1.57
N ASP A 370 17.57 32.86 -1.16
CA ASP A 370 17.95 33.41 0.14
C ASP A 370 19.32 34.14 0.06
N PRO A 371 19.33 35.42 -0.39
CA PRO A 371 20.57 36.19 -0.54
C PRO A 371 21.34 36.43 0.77
N PRO A 372 20.70 36.64 1.95
CA PRO A 372 21.39 36.65 3.24
C PRO A 372 22.18 35.36 3.48
N PHE A 373 21.52 34.20 3.40
CA PHE A 373 22.20 32.91 3.60
C PHE A 373 23.37 32.70 2.64
N ALA A 374 23.20 33.06 1.37
CA ALA A 374 24.27 32.96 0.38
C ALA A 374 25.49 33.84 0.73
N ARG A 375 25.26 35.06 1.26
CA ARG A 375 26.34 35.93 1.73
C ARG A 375 27.03 35.36 2.95
N ASP A 376 26.26 34.87 3.92
CA ASP A 376 26.78 34.31 5.17
C ASP A 376 27.63 33.06 4.87
N PHE A 377 27.21 32.24 3.89
CA PHE A 377 28.00 31.08 3.44
C PHE A 377 29.32 31.50 2.79
N VAL A 378 29.31 32.48 1.89
CA VAL A 378 30.54 33.01 1.27
C VAL A 378 31.44 33.66 2.32
N GLU A 379 30.89 34.36 3.29
CA GLU A 379 31.66 34.93 4.40
C GLU A 379 32.32 33.83 5.24
N MET A 380 31.60 32.77 5.58
CA MET A 380 32.17 31.58 6.25
C MET A 380 33.31 30.96 5.45
N MET A 381 33.16 30.82 4.12
CA MET A 381 34.24 30.32 3.27
C MET A 381 35.47 31.24 3.30
N SER A 382 35.27 32.56 3.37
CA SER A 382 36.35 33.53 3.48
C SER A 382 37.04 33.48 4.85
N GLN A 383 36.29 33.27 5.93
CA GLN A 383 36.82 33.16 7.30
C GLN A 383 37.66 31.88 7.48
N ASN A 384 37.37 30.84 6.70
CA ASN A 384 38.13 29.59 6.68
C ASN A 384 39.28 29.56 5.66
N ASP A 385 39.64 30.71 5.06
CA ASP A 385 40.68 30.83 4.02
C ASP A 385 40.47 29.92 2.78
N TRP A 386 39.23 29.52 2.50
CA TRP A 386 38.91 28.69 1.33
C TRP A 386 38.77 29.50 0.05
N ILE A 387 38.42 30.78 0.19
CA ILE A 387 38.34 31.73 -0.91
C ILE A 387 39.16 32.98 -0.60
N GLY A 388 39.72 33.59 -1.64
CA GLY A 388 40.29 34.93 -1.58
C GLY A 388 39.45 35.92 -2.37
N SER A 389 39.41 37.18 -1.92
CA SER A 389 38.69 38.26 -2.61
C SER A 389 39.65 39.37 -3.08
N ARG A 390 39.50 39.82 -4.33
CA ARG A 390 40.19 41.00 -4.88
C ARG A 390 39.26 41.73 -5.86
N GLN A 391 38.97 43.01 -5.60
CA GLN A 391 38.12 43.85 -6.46
C GLN A 391 36.77 43.19 -6.80
N ASP A 392 36.03 42.74 -5.78
CA ASP A 392 34.75 42.01 -5.89
C ASP A 392 34.79 40.66 -6.64
N MET A 393 35.99 40.19 -6.99
CA MET A 393 36.21 38.86 -7.56
C MET A 393 36.66 37.89 -6.47
N VAL A 394 36.01 36.74 -6.42
CA VAL A 394 36.22 35.66 -5.46
C VAL A 394 36.80 34.45 -6.18
N GLY A 395 37.83 33.81 -5.64
CA GLY A 395 38.41 32.59 -6.20
C GLY A 395 38.92 31.64 -5.13
N LEU A 396 39.00 30.35 -5.46
CA LEU A 396 39.43 29.31 -4.52
C LEU A 396 40.93 29.37 -4.21
N THR A 397 41.26 29.18 -2.93
CA THR A 397 42.63 28.94 -2.47
C THR A 397 43.05 27.49 -2.71
N ALA A 398 44.27 27.11 -2.29
CA ALA A 398 44.71 25.72 -2.35
C ALA A 398 43.85 24.79 -1.47
N ASP A 399 43.49 25.23 -0.26
CA ASP A 399 42.69 24.43 0.66
C ASP A 399 41.20 24.45 0.28
N GLY A 400 40.67 25.59 -0.17
CA GLY A 400 39.32 25.65 -0.70
C GLY A 400 39.10 24.72 -1.89
N ARG A 401 40.10 24.56 -2.78
CA ARG A 401 40.04 23.56 -3.87
C ARG A 401 39.90 22.14 -3.36
N LYS A 402 40.56 21.77 -2.25
CA LYS A 402 40.42 20.42 -1.66
C LYS A 402 39.03 20.20 -1.08
N VAL A 403 38.46 21.22 -0.42
CA VAL A 403 37.10 21.17 0.13
C VAL A 403 36.07 21.04 -0.98
N VAL A 404 36.16 21.89 -2.00
CA VAL A 404 35.23 21.88 -3.14
C VAL A 404 35.35 20.59 -3.97
N SER A 405 36.57 20.08 -4.18
CA SER A 405 36.77 18.80 -4.87
C SER A 405 36.18 17.63 -4.08
N ARG A 406 36.37 17.54 -2.75
CA ARG A 406 35.71 16.51 -1.93
C ARG A 406 34.18 16.58 -2.03
N PHE A 407 33.61 17.78 -2.05
CA PHE A 407 32.17 17.97 -2.22
C PHE A 407 31.68 17.52 -3.60
N LEU A 408 32.31 17.97 -4.69
CA LEU A 408 31.84 17.71 -6.04
C LEU A 408 32.16 16.29 -6.53
N ASP A 409 33.32 15.76 -6.16
CA ASP A 409 33.84 14.50 -6.69
C ASP A 409 33.50 13.30 -5.80
N SER A 410 33.42 13.50 -4.48
CA SER A 410 33.22 12.43 -3.49
C SER A 410 31.90 12.54 -2.73
N LEU A 411 31.09 13.58 -2.99
CA LEU A 411 29.85 13.84 -2.26
C LEU A 411 30.06 13.86 -0.74
N GLU A 412 31.14 14.52 -0.30
CA GLU A 412 31.49 14.68 1.11
C GLU A 412 31.41 16.15 1.52
N LEU A 413 30.78 16.42 2.68
CA LEU A 413 30.76 17.75 3.28
C LEU A 413 31.90 17.92 4.27
N ASP A 414 32.57 19.08 4.20
CA ASP A 414 33.50 19.49 5.25
C ASP A 414 32.73 19.89 6.52
N GLN A 415 33.30 19.56 7.69
CA GLN A 415 32.67 19.77 9.00
C GLN A 415 32.21 21.23 9.22
N GLN A 416 32.95 22.22 8.71
CA GLN A 416 32.55 23.62 8.84
C GLN A 416 31.28 23.96 8.03
N ILE A 417 31.07 23.28 6.89
CA ILE A 417 29.82 23.41 6.11
C ILE A 417 28.67 22.73 6.83
N VAL A 418 28.91 21.56 7.42
CA VAL A 418 27.92 20.84 8.25
C VAL A 418 27.45 21.72 9.40
N GLU A 419 28.39 22.28 10.17
CA GLU A 419 28.09 23.16 11.30
C GLU A 419 27.42 24.47 10.88
N PHE A 420 27.75 25.00 9.71
CA PHE A 420 27.08 26.18 9.15
C PHE A 420 25.62 25.88 8.82
N MET A 421 25.35 24.74 8.18
CA MET A 421 24.01 24.32 7.81
C MET A 421 23.15 23.95 9.01
N ASP A 422 23.67 23.21 9.98
CA ASP A 422 22.89 22.82 11.17
C ASP A 422 22.48 24.03 12.03
N LYS A 423 23.11 25.20 11.85
CA LYS A 423 22.77 26.46 12.52
C LYS A 423 21.72 27.29 11.79
N HIS A 424 21.37 26.99 10.54
CA HIS A 424 20.59 27.87 9.65
C HIS A 424 19.40 27.17 9.04
#